data_AF-A0A5N9F1E6-F1
#
_entry.id   AF-A0A5N9F1E6-F1
#
_cell.length_a   1.000
_cell.length_b   1.000
_cell.length_c   1.000
_cell.angle_alpha   90.00
_cell.angle_beta   90.00
_cell.angle_gamma   90.00
#
_symmetry.space_group_name_H-M   'P 1'
#
loop_
_entity.id
_entity.type
_entity.pdbx_description
1 polymer ?
#
loop_
_entity_poly.entity_id
_entity_poly.type
_entity_poly.pdbx_seq_one_letter_code
_entity_poly.pdbx_strand_id
1 'polypeptide(L)'
;MLTRFGSVSAENGPVGQFAGDYTVSPAVLSGPPTTENGMTSIAGAVSVDLRASLIGTALITFTCGLGVGPGGSNVCEGSYIFEGALRGKEGSYRATMTDWIAGGEAEFTTSDFKLISGSGTGELADLVEAEGKLLRDEAAGPVGVYFGEAQFEIIVVPPSNFTEFTVNELFIMEADGIITIEESVAELKLRASFE
;
A
#
# COMPACT_ATOMS: atom_id res chain seq x y z
N MET A 1 16.46 37.53 20.19
CA MET A 1 16.94 36.63 19.14
C MET A 1 15.75 35.76 18.76
N LEU A 2 15.17 35.92 17.56
CA LEU A 2 14.00 35.14 17.13
C LEU A 2 14.47 33.76 16.68
N THR A 3 14.18 32.73 17.47
CA THR A 3 14.30 31.34 17.03
C THR A 3 13.08 31.04 16.16
N ARG A 4 13.31 30.66 14.90
CA ARG A 4 12.23 30.20 14.01
C ARG A 4 11.85 28.78 14.41
N PHE A 5 10.56 28.57 14.64
CA PHE A 5 9.95 27.26 14.87
C PHE A 5 10.22 26.31 13.71
N GLY A 6 10.60 25.07 14.03
CA GLY A 6 10.57 23.98 13.07
C GLY A 6 9.12 23.58 12.84
N SER A 7 8.61 23.81 11.63
CA SER A 7 7.39 23.19 11.16
C SER A 7 7.55 21.67 11.20
N VAL A 8 6.58 20.94 11.76
CA VAL A 8 6.45 19.51 11.47
C VAL A 8 6.18 19.42 9.97
N SER A 9 7.16 18.95 9.21
CA SER A 9 7.01 18.67 7.79
C SER A 9 6.73 17.19 7.64
N ALA A 10 5.65 16.86 6.95
CA ALA A 10 5.54 15.53 6.36
C ALA A 10 6.56 15.48 5.23
N GLU A 11 7.53 14.57 5.34
CA GLU A 11 8.43 14.25 4.24
C GLU A 11 8.20 12.81 3.84
N ASN A 12 8.39 12.50 2.56
CA ASN A 12 8.33 11.12 2.14
C ASN A 12 9.52 10.35 2.73
N GLY A 13 9.22 9.22 3.36
CA GLY A 13 10.22 8.31 3.91
C GLY A 13 11.03 7.57 2.85
N PRO A 14 11.96 6.71 3.26
CA PRO A 14 12.72 5.90 2.32
C PRO A 14 11.80 4.92 1.58
N VAL A 15 12.02 4.80 0.28
CA VAL A 15 11.40 3.76 -0.54
C VAL A 15 11.91 2.40 -0.05
N GLY A 16 10.99 1.52 0.32
CA GLY A 16 11.31 0.17 0.77
C GLY A 16 10.78 -0.89 -0.18
N GLN A 17 11.62 -1.87 -0.47
CA GLN A 17 11.23 -3.02 -1.29
C GLN A 17 10.38 -4.00 -0.48
N PHE A 18 9.45 -4.65 -1.17
CA PHE A 18 8.67 -5.76 -0.63
C PHE A 18 8.60 -6.88 -1.66
N ALA A 19 8.51 -8.12 -1.18
CA ALA A 19 8.30 -9.30 -2.01
C ALA A 19 7.66 -10.44 -1.21
N GLY A 20 7.07 -11.39 -1.91
CA GLY A 20 6.51 -12.59 -1.30
C GLY A 20 5.75 -13.48 -2.28
N ASP A 21 5.08 -14.47 -1.71
CA ASP A 21 4.17 -15.36 -2.43
C ASP A 21 2.71 -15.00 -2.15
N TYR A 22 1.84 -15.38 -3.08
CA TYR A 22 0.39 -15.27 -2.91
C TYR A 22 -0.31 -16.52 -3.43
N THR A 23 -1.51 -16.77 -2.92
CA THR A 23 -2.40 -17.84 -3.42
C THR A 23 -3.69 -17.23 -3.93
N VAL A 24 -4.16 -17.71 -5.08
CA VAL A 24 -5.38 -17.23 -5.74
C VAL A 24 -6.52 -18.22 -5.53
N SER A 25 -7.67 -17.74 -5.09
CA SER A 25 -8.90 -18.52 -5.03
C SER A 25 -9.56 -18.66 -6.41
N PRO A 26 -10.46 -19.64 -6.64
CA PRO A 26 -11.25 -19.67 -7.86
C PRO A 26 -12.03 -18.36 -8.07
N ALA A 27 -12.03 -17.85 -9.30
CA ALA A 27 -12.75 -16.62 -9.63
C ALA A 27 -14.27 -16.82 -9.57
N VAL A 28 -14.98 -15.81 -9.06
CA VAL A 28 -16.44 -15.72 -9.08
C VAL A 28 -16.85 -14.80 -10.21
N LEU A 29 -17.44 -15.37 -11.26
CA LEU A 29 -17.85 -14.64 -12.46
C LEU A 29 -19.17 -13.91 -12.23
N SER A 30 -19.28 -12.67 -12.73
CA SER A 30 -20.49 -11.86 -12.59
C SER A 30 -21.62 -12.28 -13.53
N GLY A 31 -21.32 -13.14 -14.50
CA GLY A 31 -22.26 -13.66 -15.50
C GLY A 31 -21.55 -14.44 -16.60
N PRO A 32 -22.30 -14.86 -17.64
CA PRO A 32 -21.70 -15.44 -18.84
C PRO A 32 -20.88 -14.39 -19.60
N PRO A 33 -19.92 -14.79 -20.45
CA PRO A 33 -19.23 -13.89 -21.34
C PRO A 33 -20.19 -13.13 -22.26
N THR A 34 -19.89 -11.86 -22.51
CA THR A 34 -20.67 -10.98 -23.39
C THR A 34 -19.86 -10.63 -24.63
N THR A 35 -20.48 -10.64 -25.80
CA THR A 35 -19.83 -10.21 -27.05
C THR A 35 -20.46 -8.91 -27.55
N GLU A 36 -19.65 -7.87 -27.67
CA GLU A 36 -20.05 -6.58 -28.21
C GLU A 36 -19.00 -6.10 -29.23
N ASN A 37 -19.44 -5.62 -30.39
CA ASN A 37 -18.56 -5.12 -31.46
C ASN A 37 -17.42 -6.10 -31.86
N GLY A 38 -17.68 -7.40 -31.76
CA GLY A 38 -16.70 -8.46 -32.09
C GLY A 38 -15.69 -8.78 -30.99
N MET A 39 -15.75 -8.10 -29.83
CA MET A 39 -14.95 -8.40 -28.65
C MET A 39 -15.78 -9.20 -27.65
N THR A 40 -15.24 -10.32 -27.17
CA THR A 40 -15.85 -11.08 -26.08
C THR A 40 -15.19 -10.71 -24.76
N SER A 41 -15.97 -10.36 -23.75
CA SER A 41 -15.50 -9.97 -22.43
C SER A 41 -16.14 -10.78 -21.32
N ILE A 42 -15.47 -10.84 -20.18
CA ILE A 42 -15.99 -11.45 -18.95
C ILE A 42 -15.57 -10.60 -17.75
N ALA A 43 -16.43 -10.50 -16.74
CA ALA A 43 -16.13 -9.80 -15.50
C ALA A 43 -16.33 -10.71 -14.30
N GLY A 44 -15.68 -10.37 -13.20
CA GLY A 44 -15.74 -11.16 -11.98
C GLY A 44 -14.94 -10.58 -10.83
N ALA A 45 -14.80 -11.39 -9.80
CA ALA A 45 -13.97 -11.11 -8.65
C ALA A 45 -13.13 -12.33 -8.26
N VAL A 46 -11.97 -12.08 -7.68
CA VAL A 46 -11.09 -13.12 -7.17
C VAL A 46 -10.43 -12.66 -5.87
N SER A 47 -10.32 -13.58 -4.91
CA SER A 47 -9.64 -13.34 -3.64
C SER A 47 -8.21 -13.88 -3.72
N VAL A 48 -7.28 -13.10 -3.21
CA VAL A 48 -5.85 -13.41 -3.18
C VAL A 48 -5.34 -13.31 -1.74
N ASP A 49 -4.71 -14.36 -1.25
CA ASP A 49 -4.04 -14.35 0.05
C ASP A 49 -2.55 -14.08 -0.14
N LEU A 50 -2.05 -13.00 0.46
CA LEU A 50 -0.66 -12.54 0.37
C LEU A 50 0.12 -12.95 1.63
N ARG A 51 1.40 -13.31 1.43
CA ARG A 51 2.31 -13.73 2.50
C ARG A 51 3.64 -13.01 2.40
N ALA A 52 4.42 -13.06 3.49
CA ALA A 52 5.71 -12.39 3.68
C ALA A 52 5.61 -10.87 3.89
N SER A 53 5.96 -10.04 2.90
CA SER A 53 6.04 -8.59 3.11
C SER A 53 4.69 -7.87 3.14
N LEU A 54 3.72 -8.41 2.40
CA LEU A 54 2.29 -8.18 2.46
C LEU A 54 1.66 -9.42 3.11
N ILE A 55 1.01 -9.25 4.26
CA ILE A 55 0.31 -10.34 4.95
C ILE A 55 -1.16 -9.96 5.02
N GLY A 56 -2.04 -10.70 4.36
CA GLY A 56 -3.47 -10.40 4.37
C GLY A 56 -4.17 -10.89 3.12
N THR A 57 -5.33 -10.31 2.84
CA THR A 57 -6.17 -10.69 1.71
C THR A 57 -6.43 -9.48 0.82
N ALA A 58 -6.40 -9.69 -0.50
CA ALA A 58 -6.85 -8.74 -1.49
C ALA A 58 -8.07 -9.29 -2.24
N LEU A 59 -9.13 -8.49 -2.33
CA LEU A 59 -10.25 -8.76 -3.22
C LEU A 59 -10.07 -7.99 -4.51
N ILE A 60 -9.82 -8.69 -5.61
CA ILE A 60 -9.65 -8.14 -6.94
C ILE A 60 -11.00 -8.20 -7.66
N THR A 61 -11.44 -7.08 -8.21
CA THR A 61 -12.55 -7.01 -9.17
C THR A 61 -11.99 -6.72 -10.55
N PHE A 62 -12.48 -7.41 -11.58
CA PHE A 62 -11.86 -7.39 -12.89
C PHE A 62 -12.86 -7.48 -14.04
N THR A 63 -12.40 -7.01 -15.20
CA THR A 63 -12.97 -7.26 -16.52
C THR A 63 -11.85 -7.68 -17.46
N CYS A 64 -12.07 -8.72 -18.26
CA CYS A 64 -11.11 -9.22 -19.23
C CYS A 64 -11.72 -9.30 -20.62
N GLY A 65 -11.01 -8.78 -21.63
CA GLY A 65 -11.22 -9.13 -23.03
C GLY A 65 -10.57 -10.48 -23.34
N LEU A 66 -11.35 -11.41 -23.89
CA LEU A 66 -10.91 -12.79 -24.11
C LEU A 66 -10.17 -12.94 -25.44
N GLY A 67 -8.96 -13.50 -25.39
CA GLY A 67 -8.16 -13.83 -26.57
C GLY A 67 -7.70 -12.63 -27.41
N VAL A 68 -7.76 -11.42 -26.86
CA VAL A 68 -7.41 -10.17 -27.57
C VAL A 68 -5.93 -9.79 -27.43
N GLY A 69 -5.19 -10.48 -26.55
CA GLY A 69 -3.78 -10.24 -26.28
C GLY A 69 -2.82 -11.10 -27.10
N PRO A 70 -1.50 -10.88 -26.92
CA PRO A 70 -0.45 -11.65 -27.60
C PRO A 70 -0.59 -13.16 -27.33
N GLY A 71 -0.46 -13.98 -28.37
CA GLY A 71 -0.58 -15.45 -28.22
C GLY A 71 -1.96 -15.91 -27.76
N GLY A 72 -3.02 -15.12 -28.03
CA GLY A 72 -4.39 -15.44 -27.62
C GLY A 72 -4.63 -15.27 -26.12
N SER A 73 -3.80 -14.49 -25.43
CA SER A 73 -4.01 -14.18 -24.01
C SER A 73 -5.24 -13.30 -23.79
N ASN A 74 -5.77 -13.33 -22.57
CA ASN A 74 -6.78 -12.38 -22.13
C ASN A 74 -6.10 -11.10 -21.63
N VAL A 75 -6.67 -9.96 -21.98
CA VAL A 75 -6.23 -8.65 -21.48
C VAL A 75 -7.25 -8.17 -20.48
N CYS A 76 -6.80 -7.92 -19.25
CA CYS A 76 -7.65 -7.59 -18.13
C CYS A 76 -7.34 -6.20 -17.60
N GLU A 77 -8.34 -5.63 -16.95
CA GLU A 77 -8.23 -4.47 -16.09
C GLU A 77 -8.92 -4.79 -14.77
N GLY A 78 -8.46 -4.16 -13.70
CA GLY A 78 -9.04 -4.41 -12.40
C GLY A 78 -8.63 -3.43 -11.34
N SER A 79 -9.24 -3.58 -10.18
CA SER A 79 -8.83 -2.91 -8.96
C SER A 79 -8.95 -3.87 -7.80
N TYR A 80 -8.13 -3.67 -6.78
CA TYR A 80 -8.18 -4.47 -5.57
C TYR A 80 -8.25 -3.63 -4.31
N ILE A 81 -8.90 -4.21 -3.30
CA ILE A 81 -8.90 -3.72 -1.93
C ILE A 81 -8.07 -4.71 -1.14
N PHE A 82 -6.96 -4.24 -0.56
CA PHE A 82 -6.13 -5.02 0.35
C PHE A 82 -6.52 -4.73 1.79
N GLU A 83 -6.60 -5.78 2.60
CA GLU A 83 -6.76 -5.73 4.05
C GLU A 83 -5.69 -6.60 4.70
N GLY A 84 -4.87 -6.03 5.57
CA GLY A 84 -3.78 -6.74 6.23
C GLY A 84 -2.63 -5.84 6.68
N ALA A 85 -1.41 -6.37 6.62
CA ALA A 85 -0.21 -5.67 7.02
C ALA A 85 0.79 -5.55 5.85
N LEU A 86 1.38 -4.37 5.69
CA LEU A 86 2.53 -4.12 4.81
C LEU A 86 3.72 -3.70 5.67
N ARG A 87 4.80 -4.48 5.63
CA ARG A 87 6.02 -4.23 6.44
C ARG A 87 5.72 -4.03 7.94
N GLY A 88 4.72 -4.77 8.45
CA GLY A 88 4.31 -4.73 9.86
C GLY A 88 3.32 -3.63 10.23
N LYS A 89 2.94 -2.73 9.32
CA LYS A 89 1.90 -1.72 9.54
C LYS A 89 0.54 -2.26 9.11
N GLU A 90 -0.44 -2.27 10.02
CA GLU A 90 -1.77 -2.83 9.76
C GLU A 90 -2.74 -1.78 9.18
N GLY A 91 -3.56 -2.19 8.22
CA GLY A 91 -4.58 -1.34 7.62
C GLY A 91 -5.17 -1.90 6.34
N SER A 92 -5.78 -1.02 5.56
CA SER A 92 -6.28 -1.34 4.23
C SER A 92 -5.83 -0.30 3.22
N TYR A 93 -5.77 -0.66 1.95
CA TYR A 93 -5.64 0.31 0.86
C TYR A 93 -6.31 -0.20 -0.42
N ARG A 94 -6.51 0.71 -1.39
CA ARG A 94 -7.02 0.38 -2.72
C ARG A 94 -5.92 0.53 -3.76
N ALA A 95 -5.91 -0.33 -4.76
CA ALA A 95 -4.98 -0.24 -5.87
C ALA A 95 -5.66 -0.56 -7.20
N THR A 96 -5.11 0.02 -8.26
CA THR A 96 -5.46 -0.31 -9.65
C THR A 96 -4.49 -1.36 -10.19
N MET A 97 -4.99 -2.24 -11.04
CA MET A 97 -4.20 -3.22 -11.76
C MET A 97 -4.13 -2.83 -13.24
N THR A 98 -2.92 -2.78 -13.77
CA THR A 98 -2.63 -2.39 -15.16
C THR A 98 -1.75 -3.45 -15.83
N ASP A 99 -1.72 -3.44 -17.16
CA ASP A 99 -0.95 -4.41 -17.96
C ASP A 99 -1.23 -5.87 -17.56
N TRP A 100 -2.47 -6.14 -17.16
CA TRP A 100 -2.86 -7.45 -16.68
C TRP A 100 -3.12 -8.37 -17.89
N ILE A 101 -2.23 -9.33 -18.07
CA ILE A 101 -2.36 -10.42 -19.03
C ILE A 101 -2.65 -11.71 -18.27
N ALA A 102 -3.71 -12.43 -18.66
CA ALA A 102 -4.10 -13.70 -18.05
C ALA A 102 -4.40 -14.75 -19.13
N GLY A 103 -3.96 -15.99 -18.94
CA GLY A 103 -4.12 -17.06 -19.91
C GLY A 103 -3.35 -16.84 -21.22
N GLY A 104 -3.30 -17.87 -22.06
CA GLY A 104 -2.63 -17.85 -23.38
C GLY A 104 -1.84 -19.14 -23.59
N GLU A 105 -1.11 -19.24 -24.71
CA GLU A 105 -0.30 -20.44 -25.02
C GLU A 105 0.73 -20.79 -23.94
N ALA A 106 1.23 -19.80 -23.20
CA ALA A 106 2.21 -19.98 -22.14
C ALA A 106 1.59 -20.17 -20.74
N GLU A 107 0.26 -20.10 -20.61
CA GLU A 107 -0.47 -20.22 -19.32
C GLU A 107 0.15 -19.36 -18.20
N PHE A 108 0.55 -18.11 -18.50
CA PHE A 108 1.22 -17.24 -17.54
C PHE A 108 0.43 -15.95 -17.32
N THR A 109 0.20 -15.60 -16.05
CA THR A 109 -0.43 -14.34 -15.65
C THR A 109 0.62 -13.33 -15.18
N THR A 110 0.54 -12.11 -15.72
CA THR A 110 1.30 -10.95 -15.22
C THR A 110 0.37 -9.78 -14.98
N SER A 111 0.64 -8.98 -13.96
CA SER A 111 -0.04 -7.69 -13.76
C SER A 111 0.86 -6.74 -13.01
N ASP A 112 0.74 -5.46 -13.35
CA ASP A 112 1.26 -4.38 -12.54
C ASP A 112 0.15 -3.90 -11.59
N PHE A 113 0.53 -3.38 -10.43
CA PHE A 113 -0.41 -2.69 -9.57
C PHE A 113 0.16 -1.38 -9.04
N LYS A 114 -0.73 -0.44 -8.77
CA LYS A 114 -0.40 0.85 -8.17
C LYS A 114 -1.47 1.28 -7.18
N LEU A 115 -1.02 1.72 -6.02
CA LEU A 115 -1.84 2.34 -4.98
C LEU A 115 -2.67 3.50 -5.53
N ILE A 116 -3.93 3.57 -5.11
CA ILE A 116 -4.75 4.76 -5.25
C ILE A 116 -4.37 5.69 -4.09
N SER A 117 -3.74 6.82 -4.41
CA SER A 117 -3.25 7.78 -3.42
C SER A 117 -4.35 8.20 -2.43
N GLY A 118 -4.01 8.23 -1.13
CA GLY A 118 -4.94 8.60 -0.05
C GLY A 118 -6.03 7.57 0.25
N SER A 119 -5.95 6.35 -0.29
CA SER A 119 -6.90 5.27 0.01
C SER A 119 -6.56 4.44 1.25
N GLY A 120 -5.40 4.69 1.85
CA GLY A 120 -4.91 4.00 3.03
C GLY A 120 -5.78 4.23 4.27
N THR A 121 -5.88 3.22 5.14
CA THR A 121 -6.54 3.31 6.45
C THR A 121 -5.66 2.69 7.53
N GLY A 122 -5.96 2.96 8.80
CA GLY A 122 -5.14 2.46 9.91
C GLY A 122 -3.73 3.02 9.85
N GLU A 123 -2.72 2.18 10.09
CA GLU A 123 -1.30 2.55 9.97
C GLU A 123 -0.82 2.66 8.52
N LEU A 124 -1.66 2.25 7.55
CA LEU A 124 -1.43 2.46 6.12
C LEU A 124 -2.02 3.78 5.62
N ALA A 125 -2.62 4.62 6.49
CA ALA A 125 -3.08 5.95 6.10
C ALA A 125 -1.93 6.84 5.58
N ASP A 126 -0.72 6.64 6.11
CA ASP A 126 0.50 7.35 5.69
C ASP A 126 1.17 6.70 4.47
N LEU A 127 0.57 5.70 3.84
CA LEU A 127 1.11 5.07 2.63
C LEU A 127 0.91 6.01 1.43
N VAL A 128 2.02 6.52 0.88
CA VAL A 128 2.01 7.50 -0.22
C VAL A 128 2.11 6.81 -1.57
N GLU A 129 2.95 5.78 -1.64
CA GLU A 129 3.16 4.98 -2.84
C GLU A 129 3.26 3.51 -2.47
N ALA A 130 2.62 2.66 -3.26
CA ALA A 130 2.89 1.23 -3.31
C ALA A 130 2.64 0.75 -4.74
N GLU A 131 3.66 0.25 -5.39
CA GLU A 131 3.57 -0.29 -6.74
C GLU A 131 4.40 -1.54 -6.87
N GLY A 132 4.01 -2.42 -7.79
CA GLY A 132 4.68 -3.69 -7.96
C GLY A 132 4.14 -4.52 -9.10
N LYS A 133 4.69 -5.73 -9.20
CA LYS A 133 4.33 -6.73 -10.19
C LYS A 133 3.86 -8.01 -9.52
N LEU A 134 2.90 -8.65 -10.15
CA LEU A 134 2.37 -9.97 -9.83
C LEU A 134 2.72 -10.90 -10.98
N LEU A 135 3.27 -12.07 -10.67
CA LEU A 135 3.64 -13.11 -11.63
C LEU A 135 3.10 -14.46 -11.17
N ARG A 136 2.44 -15.20 -12.07
CA ARG A 136 1.98 -16.56 -11.80
C ARG A 136 2.03 -17.43 -13.04
N ASP A 137 2.62 -18.61 -12.89
CA ASP A 137 2.44 -19.72 -13.82
C ASP A 137 1.12 -20.43 -13.49
N GLU A 138 0.15 -20.34 -14.39
CA GLU A 138 -1.19 -20.90 -14.19
C GLU A 138 -1.20 -22.42 -14.33
N ALA A 139 -0.26 -22.99 -15.09
CA ALA A 139 -0.09 -24.43 -15.23
C ALA A 139 0.44 -25.06 -13.92
N ALA A 140 1.24 -24.29 -13.17
CA ALA A 140 1.81 -24.71 -11.88
C ALA A 140 0.79 -24.62 -10.72
N GLY A 141 -0.38 -24.01 -10.93
CA GLY A 141 -1.48 -23.95 -9.97
C GLY A 141 -1.80 -22.53 -9.46
N PRO A 142 -2.36 -22.41 -8.24
CA PRO A 142 -2.90 -21.15 -7.75
C PRO A 142 -1.87 -20.22 -7.10
N VAL A 143 -0.60 -20.63 -7.02
CA VAL A 143 0.45 -19.90 -6.31
C VAL A 143 1.23 -19.01 -7.26
N GLY A 144 1.39 -17.74 -6.90
CA GLY A 144 2.21 -16.77 -7.62
C GLY A 144 3.20 -16.06 -6.69
N VAL A 145 3.96 -15.13 -7.28
CA VAL A 145 4.94 -14.28 -6.57
C VAL A 145 4.71 -12.81 -6.89
N TYR A 146 5.00 -11.96 -5.92
CA TYR A 146 4.92 -10.52 -6.07
C TYR A 146 6.20 -9.84 -5.60
N PHE A 147 6.49 -8.68 -6.17
CA PHE A 147 7.55 -7.79 -5.71
C PHE A 147 7.25 -6.34 -6.10
N GLY A 148 7.79 -5.39 -5.36
CA GLY A 148 7.53 -3.98 -5.59
C GLY A 148 8.19 -3.08 -4.57
N GLU A 149 7.74 -1.83 -4.56
CA GLU A 149 8.26 -0.74 -3.74
C GLU A 149 7.12 -0.01 -3.05
N ALA A 150 7.34 0.36 -1.78
CA ALA A 150 6.40 1.13 -0.98
C ALA A 150 7.10 2.28 -0.26
N GLN A 151 6.41 3.42 -0.18
CA GLN A 151 6.86 4.63 0.49
C GLN A 151 5.78 5.13 1.45
N PHE A 152 6.18 5.37 2.68
CA PHE A 152 5.33 5.97 3.71
C PHE A 152 5.74 7.43 3.92
N GLU A 153 4.77 8.28 4.24
CA GLU A 153 5.02 9.59 4.85
C GLU A 153 5.70 9.37 6.20
N ILE A 154 6.76 10.12 6.44
CA ILE A 154 7.40 10.22 7.74
C ILE A 154 7.09 11.60 8.28
N ILE A 155 6.60 11.62 9.51
CA ILE A 155 6.58 12.83 10.31
C ILE A 155 8.02 13.11 10.72
N VAL A 156 8.69 14.01 10.01
CA VAL A 156 10.01 14.48 10.42
C VAL A 156 9.80 15.42 11.57
N VAL A 157 10.02 14.90 12.78
CA VAL A 157 10.06 15.76 13.94
C VAL A 157 11.45 16.40 13.98
N PRO A 158 11.55 17.74 13.93
CA PRO A 158 12.83 18.40 14.13
C PRO A 158 13.48 17.90 15.44
N PRO A 159 14.82 17.77 15.48
CA PRO A 159 15.51 17.37 16.69
C PRO A 159 15.09 18.30 17.82
N SER A 160 14.60 17.70 18.89
CA SER A 160 14.21 18.47 20.06
C SER A 160 15.46 19.00 20.74
N ASN A 161 15.51 20.33 20.89
CA ASN A 161 16.49 20.99 21.74
C ASN A 161 16.26 20.71 23.23
N PHE A 162 15.23 19.93 23.57
CA PHE A 162 14.85 19.64 24.95
C PHE A 162 15.04 18.18 25.36
N THR A 163 15.60 17.33 24.47
CA THR A 163 15.88 15.92 24.77
C THR A 163 16.75 15.70 26.01
N GLU A 164 17.56 16.70 26.39
CA GLU A 164 18.39 16.67 27.60
C GLU A 164 17.62 16.94 28.90
N PHE A 165 16.40 17.49 28.83
CA PHE A 165 15.58 17.80 29.98
C PHE A 165 14.56 16.69 30.23
N THR A 166 14.33 16.36 31.50
CA THR A 166 13.22 15.51 31.94
C THR A 166 11.86 16.18 31.70
N VAL A 167 10.78 15.40 31.70
CA VAL A 167 9.41 15.94 31.62
C VAL A 167 9.13 16.95 32.74
N ASN A 168 9.67 16.71 33.93
CA ASN A 168 9.51 17.63 35.04
C ASN A 168 10.28 18.94 34.84
N GLU A 169 11.48 18.89 34.27
CA GLU A 169 12.27 20.08 33.93
C GLU A 169 11.59 20.92 32.84
N LEU A 170 10.89 20.29 31.88
CA LEU A 170 10.07 21.00 30.90
C LEU A 170 8.96 21.83 31.57
N PHE A 171 8.20 21.23 32.51
CA PHE A 171 7.16 21.97 33.23
C PHE A 171 7.71 23.12 34.09
N ILE A 172 8.92 22.95 34.64
CA ILE A 172 9.61 24.03 35.37
C ILE A 172 10.00 25.15 34.40
N MET A 173 10.57 24.82 33.24
CA MET A 173 10.93 25.79 32.21
C MET A 173 9.71 26.54 31.66
N GLU A 174 8.57 25.87 31.51
CA GLU A 174 7.29 26.50 31.14
C GLU A 174 6.81 27.48 32.22
N ALA A 175 6.80 27.03 33.48
CA ALA A 175 6.38 27.85 34.62
C ALA A 175 7.27 29.09 34.79
N ASP A 176 8.57 28.97 34.49
CA ASP A 176 9.54 30.05 34.51
C ASP A 176 9.50 30.92 33.24
N GLY A 177 8.65 30.58 32.26
CA GLY A 177 8.51 31.30 31.00
C GLY A 177 9.71 31.20 30.06
N ILE A 178 10.57 30.20 30.27
CA ILE A 178 11.74 29.88 29.43
C ILE A 178 11.26 29.26 28.12
N ILE A 179 10.19 28.46 28.16
CA ILE A 179 9.50 27.88 27.01
C ILE A 179 8.01 28.20 27.07
N THR A 180 7.33 28.14 25.92
CA THR A 180 5.87 28.30 25.84
C THR A 180 5.13 26.98 26.08
N ILE A 181 3.84 27.08 26.38
CA ILE A 181 2.95 25.92 26.50
C ILE A 181 2.96 25.09 25.20
N GLU A 182 2.98 25.75 24.04
CA GLU A 182 3.04 25.07 22.75
C GLU A 182 4.34 24.27 22.58
N GLU A 183 5.47 24.81 23.06
CA GLU A 183 6.77 24.11 23.05
C GLU A 183 6.75 22.89 23.99
N SER A 184 6.22 23.03 25.21
CA SER A 184 6.02 21.90 26.13
C SER A 184 5.13 20.81 25.52
N VAL A 185 4.00 21.20 24.93
CA VAL A 185 3.04 20.25 24.34
C VAL A 185 3.63 19.54 23.13
N ALA A 186 4.37 20.24 22.27
CA ALA A 186 5.03 19.64 21.13
C ALA A 186 6.07 18.59 21.56
N GLU A 187 6.87 18.91 22.59
CA GLU A 187 7.87 18.00 23.14
C GLU A 187 7.26 16.78 23.84
N LEU A 188 6.17 16.95 24.59
CA LEU A 188 5.47 15.84 25.23
C LEU A 188 4.84 14.89 24.20
N LYS A 189 4.25 15.44 23.13
CA LYS A 189 3.73 14.65 22.00
C LYS A 189 4.86 13.91 21.29
N LEU A 190 6.02 14.54 21.13
CA LEU A 190 7.19 13.91 20.55
C LEU A 190 7.63 12.69 21.37
N ARG A 191 7.78 12.85 22.69
CA ARG A 191 8.21 11.75 23.57
C ARG A 191 7.21 10.60 23.58
N ALA A 192 5.92 10.91 23.61
CA ALA A 192 4.86 9.91 23.55
C ALA A 192 4.82 9.12 22.23
N SER A 193 5.44 9.62 21.15
CA SER A 193 5.53 8.90 19.87
C SER A 193 6.69 7.90 19.79
N PHE A 194 7.56 7.87 20.81
CA PHE A 194 8.71 6.96 20.90
C PHE A 194 8.58 5.92 22.05
N GLU A 195 7.45 5.89 22.76
CA GLU A 195 7.08 4.85 23.75
C GLU A 195 6.12 3.82 23.13
#